data_AF-A0AAD9N2F4-F1
#
_entry.id   AF-A0AAD9N2F4-F1
#
_cell.length_a   1.000
_cell.length_b   1.000
_cell.length_c   1.000
_cell.angle_alpha   90.00
_cell.angle_beta   90.00
_cell.angle_gamma   90.00
#
_symmetry.space_group_name_H-M   'P 1'
#
loop_
_entity.id
_entity.type
_entity.pdbx_description
1 polymer ?
#
loop_
_entity_poly.entity_id
_entity_poly.type
_entity_poly.pdbx_seq_one_letter_code
_entity_poly.pdbx_strand_id
1 'polypeptide(L)'
;MKIVQDHEDEIDQNIAKKIQAINILRNAKDMADQLRPVANAIDCCQADNASLAAACDTWLSPLDHPELQSPALKHIVVKRLKQAILPEHLTAYKLDPEYQGVKLSAAQTEAVNEFLVSKNSTFIAELITFQAK
;
A
#
# COMPACT_ATOMS: atom_id res chain seq x y z
N MET A 1 -3.61 1.62 31.57
CA MET A 1 -4.70 2.62 31.62
C MET A 1 -5.69 2.41 32.77
N LYS A 2 -5.53 1.39 33.63
CA LYS A 2 -6.37 1.19 34.82
C LYS A 2 -6.24 2.30 35.87
N ILE A 3 -5.01 2.72 36.19
CA ILE A 3 -4.72 3.73 37.24
C ILE A 3 -5.44 5.07 37.00
N VAL A 4 -5.59 5.51 35.74
CA VAL A 4 -6.28 6.77 35.42
C VAL A 4 -7.79 6.65 35.57
N GLN A 5 -8.36 5.47 35.28
CA GLN A 5 -9.79 5.19 35.47
C GLN A 5 -10.13 4.99 36.97
N ASP A 6 -9.19 4.45 37.75
CA ASP A 6 -9.41 4.12 39.16
C ASP A 6 -9.26 5.34 40.11
N HIS A 7 -8.61 6.43 39.66
CA HIS A 7 -8.36 7.65 40.46
C HIS A 7 -8.69 8.95 39.71
N GLU A 8 -9.62 8.91 38.74
CA GLU A 8 -9.95 10.06 37.88
C GLU A 8 -10.39 11.29 38.68
N ASP A 9 -11.10 11.07 39.80
CA ASP A 9 -11.61 12.11 40.70
C ASP A 9 -10.51 12.80 41.55
N GLU A 10 -9.33 12.20 41.66
CA GLU A 10 -8.18 12.74 42.41
C GLU A 10 -7.23 13.57 41.50
N ILE A 11 -7.42 13.48 40.18
CA ILE A 11 -6.59 14.19 39.20
C ILE A 11 -7.17 15.58 38.97
N ASP A 12 -6.35 16.61 39.13
CA ASP A 12 -6.72 18.00 38.78
C ASP A 12 -7.31 18.04 37.36
N GLN A 13 -8.52 18.60 37.23
CA GLN A 13 -9.23 18.65 35.96
C GLN A 13 -8.43 19.29 34.82
N ASN A 14 -7.54 20.25 35.11
CA ASN A 14 -6.66 20.85 34.11
C ASN A 14 -5.57 19.87 33.66
N ILE A 15 -5.07 19.02 34.56
CA ILE A 15 -4.12 17.96 34.23
C ILE A 15 -4.82 16.88 33.39
N ALA A 16 -6.02 16.44 33.79
CA ALA A 16 -6.82 15.48 33.03
C ALA A 16 -7.12 15.97 31.60
N LYS A 17 -7.56 17.23 31.46
CA LYS A 17 -7.79 17.87 30.15
C LYS A 17 -6.53 17.92 29.28
N LYS A 18 -5.37 18.24 29.85
CA LYS A 18 -4.09 18.25 29.11
C LYS A 18 -3.70 16.86 28.62
N ILE A 19 -3.86 15.83 29.45
CA ILE A 19 -3.59 14.44 29.08
C ILE A 19 -4.52 14.00 27.94
N GLN A 20 -5.81 14.32 28.02
CA GLN A 20 -6.78 14.03 26.96
C GLN A 20 -6.39 14.72 25.65
N ALA A 21 -6.01 16.01 25.70
CA ALA A 21 -5.57 16.75 24.52
C ALA A 21 -4.31 16.13 23.88
N ILE A 22 -3.34 15.67 24.67
CA ILE A 22 -2.14 14.97 24.18
C ILE A 22 -2.53 13.67 23.48
N ASN A 23 -3.48 12.90 24.05
CA ASN A 23 -3.94 11.66 23.45
C ASN A 23 -4.67 11.91 22.12
N ILE A 24 -5.53 12.93 22.05
CA ILE A 24 -6.20 13.33 20.81
C ILE A 24 -5.18 13.70 19.75
N LEU A 25 -4.18 14.53 20.10
CA LEU A 25 -3.13 14.94 19.17
C LEU A 25 -2.34 13.74 18.64
N ARG A 26 -1.97 12.80 19.54
CA ARG A 26 -1.25 11.58 19.15
C ARG A 26 -2.07 10.74 18.17
N ASN A 27 -3.34 10.47 18.51
CA ASN A 27 -4.22 9.70 17.64
C ASN A 27 -4.41 10.38 16.28
N ALA A 28 -4.56 11.71 16.25
CA ALA A 28 -4.68 12.47 15.00
C ALA A 28 -3.41 12.36 14.14
N LYS A 29 -2.23 12.40 14.77
CA LYS A 29 -0.95 12.22 14.09
C LYS A 29 -0.83 10.80 13.54
N ASP A 30 -1.12 9.78 14.35
CA ASP A 30 -1.04 8.37 13.94
C ASP A 30 -1.98 8.10 12.74
N MET A 31 -3.20 8.64 12.78
CA MET A 31 -4.13 8.57 11.64
C MET A 31 -3.60 9.29 10.40
N ALA A 32 -3.01 10.48 10.56
CA ALA A 32 -2.43 11.22 9.43
C ALA A 32 -1.25 10.47 8.79
N ASP A 33 -0.40 9.84 9.61
CA ASP A 33 0.73 9.04 9.14
C ASP A 33 0.24 7.75 8.44
N GLN A 34 -0.87 7.15 8.88
CA GLN A 34 -1.53 6.02 8.20
C GLN A 34 -2.22 6.43 6.88
N LEU A 35 -2.77 7.63 6.79
CA LEU A 35 -3.46 8.11 5.58
C LEU A 35 -2.48 8.62 4.51
N ARG A 36 -1.27 9.05 4.89
CA ARG A 36 -0.29 9.61 3.96
C ARG A 36 0.08 8.68 2.80
N PRO A 37 0.36 7.37 3.00
CA PRO A 37 0.63 6.46 1.88
C PRO A 37 -0.54 6.32 0.91
N VAL A 38 -1.78 6.41 1.43
CA VAL A 38 -2.99 6.35 0.60
C VAL A 38 -3.15 7.63 -0.21
N ALA A 39 -2.91 8.80 0.41
CA ALA A 39 -2.94 10.08 -0.31
C ALA A 39 -1.90 10.12 -1.44
N ASN A 40 -0.65 9.70 -1.16
CA ASN A 40 0.41 9.61 -2.17
C ASN A 40 0.01 8.68 -3.33
N ALA A 41 -0.70 7.57 -3.04
CA ALA A 41 -1.20 6.67 -4.07
C ALA A 41 -2.24 7.30 -4.97
N ILE A 42 -3.16 8.08 -4.39
CA ILE A 42 -4.16 8.82 -5.14
C ILE A 42 -3.48 9.89 -6.01
N ASP A 43 -2.58 10.67 -5.44
CA ASP A 43 -1.85 11.74 -6.15
C ASP A 43 -1.06 11.17 -7.35
N CYS A 44 -0.36 10.05 -7.15
CA CYS A 44 0.38 9.40 -8.24
C CYS A 44 -0.55 8.90 -9.35
N CYS A 45 -1.69 8.28 -8.99
CA CYS A 45 -2.64 7.77 -9.98
C CYS A 45 -3.40 8.88 -10.73
N GLN A 46 -3.46 10.10 -10.17
CA GLN A 46 -4.15 11.25 -10.76
C GLN A 46 -3.22 12.22 -11.49
N ALA A 47 -1.90 11.99 -11.45
CA ALA A 47 -0.95 12.83 -12.16
C ALA A 47 -1.14 12.74 -13.69
N ASP A 48 -0.91 13.84 -14.39
CA ASP A 48 -1.07 13.91 -15.85
C ASP A 48 -0.15 12.94 -16.61
N ASN A 49 0.96 12.54 -15.99
CA ASN A 49 1.94 11.60 -16.51
C ASN A 49 1.86 10.22 -15.84
N ALA A 50 0.75 9.89 -15.15
CA ALA A 50 0.58 8.62 -14.49
C ALA A 50 0.63 7.46 -15.50
N SER A 51 1.62 6.57 -15.35
CA SER A 51 1.67 5.31 -16.08
C SER A 51 1.01 4.20 -15.28
N LEU A 52 0.52 3.15 -15.96
CA LEU A 52 -0.02 1.97 -15.29
C LEU A 52 1.03 1.30 -14.39
N ALA A 53 2.30 1.35 -14.77
CA ALA A 53 3.40 0.83 -13.98
C ALA A 53 3.63 1.65 -12.70
N ALA A 54 3.67 2.98 -12.80
CA ALA A 54 3.81 3.87 -11.64
C ALA A 54 2.62 3.75 -10.67
N ALA A 55 1.40 3.66 -11.20
CA ALA A 55 0.21 3.41 -10.41
C ALA A 55 0.32 2.05 -9.68
N CYS A 56 0.74 0.99 -10.38
CA CYS A 56 0.92 -0.33 -9.79
C CYS A 56 1.99 -0.33 -8.69
N ASP A 57 3.14 0.31 -8.91
CA ASP A 57 4.20 0.46 -7.90
C ASP A 57 3.66 1.09 -6.60
N THR A 58 2.87 2.14 -6.79
CA THR A 58 2.33 2.90 -5.68
C THR A 58 1.28 2.11 -4.90
N TRP A 59 0.46 1.29 -5.58
CA TRP A 59 -0.48 0.37 -4.93
C TRP A 59 0.21 -0.79 -4.21
N LEU A 60 1.35 -1.27 -4.70
CA LEU A 60 2.11 -2.35 -4.06
C LEU A 60 2.85 -1.88 -2.81
N SER A 61 3.29 -0.62 -2.77
CA SER A 61 4.07 -0.04 -1.66
C SER A 61 3.39 -0.12 -0.27
N PRO A 62 2.06 0.11 -0.13
CA PRO A 62 1.32 -0.11 1.11
C PRO A 62 1.40 -1.51 1.73
N LEU A 63 1.70 -2.56 0.94
CA LEU A 63 1.75 -3.93 1.47
C LEU A 63 2.85 -4.11 2.51
N ASP A 64 3.94 -3.35 2.39
CA ASP A 64 5.11 -3.40 3.25
C ASP A 64 5.30 -2.12 4.07
N HIS A 65 4.38 -1.15 3.99
CA HIS A 65 4.50 0.12 4.72
C HIS A 65 4.34 -0.10 6.24
N PRO A 66 5.28 0.35 7.10
CA PRO A 66 5.27 0.08 8.53
C PRO A 66 3.97 0.50 9.23
N GLU A 67 3.47 1.70 8.92
CA GLU A 67 2.23 2.25 9.51
C GLU A 67 0.97 1.44 9.14
N LEU A 68 1.04 0.60 8.09
CA LEU A 68 -0.09 -0.19 7.59
C LEU A 68 0.02 -1.68 7.95
N GLN A 69 1.04 -2.08 8.71
CA GLN A 69 1.27 -3.49 9.07
C GLN A 69 0.36 -4.02 10.18
N SER A 70 -0.43 -3.17 10.84
CA SER A 70 -1.36 -3.65 11.87
C SER A 70 -2.35 -4.66 11.28
N PRO A 71 -2.72 -5.75 11.99
CA PRO A 71 -3.66 -6.74 11.45
C PRO A 71 -5.00 -6.13 11.00
N ALA A 72 -5.44 -5.08 11.70
CA ALA A 72 -6.66 -4.34 11.38
C ALA A 72 -6.56 -3.57 10.05
N LEU A 73 -5.39 -3.07 9.66
CA LEU A 73 -5.21 -2.35 8.39
C LEU A 73 -4.75 -3.26 7.26
N LYS A 74 -3.86 -4.21 7.54
CA LYS A 74 -3.26 -5.10 6.54
C LYS A 74 -4.30 -5.84 5.71
N HIS A 75 -5.34 -6.39 6.35
CA HIS A 75 -6.40 -7.09 5.62
C HIS A 75 -7.22 -6.15 4.72
N ILE A 76 -7.41 -4.89 5.13
CA ILE A 76 -8.11 -3.87 4.34
C ILE A 76 -7.25 -3.50 3.13
N VAL A 77 -5.95 -3.24 3.33
CA VAL A 77 -5.01 -2.91 2.25
C VAL A 77 -4.98 -4.02 1.21
N VAL A 78 -4.81 -5.28 1.63
CA VAL A 78 -4.80 -6.43 0.72
C VAL A 78 -6.14 -6.56 -0.03
N LYS A 79 -7.27 -6.37 0.65
CA LYS A 79 -8.59 -6.41 0.01
C LYS A 79 -8.72 -5.32 -1.07
N ARG A 80 -8.30 -4.08 -0.77
CA ARG A 80 -8.38 -2.96 -1.72
C ARG A 80 -7.43 -3.14 -2.89
N LEU A 81 -6.21 -3.62 -2.65
CA LEU A 81 -5.25 -3.95 -3.69
C LEU A 81 -5.85 -4.96 -4.68
N LYS A 82 -6.47 -6.04 -4.19
CA LYS A 82 -7.12 -7.05 -5.04
C LYS A 82 -8.31 -6.51 -5.86
N GLN A 83 -8.92 -5.41 -5.43
CA GLN A 83 -10.01 -4.75 -6.18
C GLN A 83 -9.48 -3.80 -7.25
N ALA A 84 -8.35 -3.14 -7.00
CA ALA A 84 -7.79 -2.13 -7.89
C ALA A 84 -6.84 -2.72 -8.93
N ILE A 85 -6.02 -3.71 -8.55
CA ILE A 85 -4.97 -4.27 -9.39
C ILE A 85 -5.50 -5.45 -10.21
N LEU A 86 -5.39 -5.30 -11.53
CA LEU A 86 -5.70 -6.31 -12.54
C LEU A 86 -4.41 -6.87 -13.16
N PRO A 87 -4.45 -8.03 -13.84
CA PRO A 87 -3.30 -8.59 -14.53
C PRO A 87 -2.62 -7.60 -15.48
N GLU A 88 -3.37 -6.75 -16.19
CA GLU A 88 -2.84 -5.71 -17.07
C GLU A 88 -1.90 -4.73 -16.35
N HIS A 89 -2.26 -4.33 -15.13
CA HIS A 89 -1.44 -3.43 -14.30
C HIS A 89 -0.13 -4.13 -13.87
N LEU A 90 -0.24 -5.39 -13.45
CA LEU A 90 0.92 -6.19 -13.05
C LEU A 90 1.85 -6.44 -14.25
N THR A 91 1.29 -6.68 -15.44
CA THR A 91 2.05 -6.83 -16.68
C THR A 91 2.74 -5.53 -17.05
N ALA A 92 2.03 -4.39 -17.06
CA ALA A 92 2.64 -3.08 -17.32
C ALA A 92 3.81 -2.81 -16.36
N TYR A 93 3.61 -3.06 -15.06
CA TYR A 93 4.65 -2.93 -14.05
C TYR A 93 5.85 -3.87 -14.24
N LYS A 94 5.61 -5.10 -14.70
CA LYS A 94 6.66 -6.09 -14.99
C LYS A 94 7.49 -5.76 -16.23
N LEU A 95 6.87 -5.13 -17.23
CA LEU A 95 7.49 -4.77 -18.51
C LEU A 95 8.12 -3.39 -18.52
N ASP A 96 7.81 -2.55 -17.53
CA ASP A 96 8.34 -1.21 -17.42
C ASP A 96 9.85 -1.23 -17.11
N PRO A 97 10.70 -0.52 -17.89
CA PRO A 97 12.15 -0.50 -17.67
C PRO A 97 12.59 0.07 -16.32
N GLU A 98 11.81 0.99 -15.74
CA GLU A 98 12.12 1.64 -14.47
C GLU A 98 11.85 0.69 -13.29
N TYR A 99 10.74 -0.04 -13.34
CA TYR A 99 10.27 -0.83 -12.20
C TYR A 99 10.58 -2.33 -12.29
N GLN A 100 10.53 -2.90 -13.49
CA GLN A 100 10.88 -4.29 -13.80
C GLN A 100 10.15 -5.35 -12.94
N GLY A 101 9.01 -4.98 -12.35
CA GLY A 101 8.24 -5.82 -11.46
C GLY A 101 8.91 -6.15 -10.12
N VAL A 102 9.84 -5.32 -9.62
CA VAL A 102 10.66 -5.65 -8.43
C VAL A 102 9.86 -5.95 -7.16
N LYS A 103 8.65 -5.38 -7.02
CA LYS A 103 7.75 -5.58 -5.86
C LYS A 103 6.73 -6.71 -6.07
N LEU A 104 6.77 -7.43 -7.19
CA LEU A 104 5.82 -8.51 -7.43
C LEU A 104 6.13 -9.72 -6.54
N SER A 105 5.11 -10.23 -5.87
CA SER A 105 5.19 -11.55 -5.24
C SER A 105 5.26 -12.66 -6.29
N ALA A 106 5.66 -13.86 -5.87
CA ALA A 106 5.64 -15.04 -6.73
C ALA A 106 4.25 -15.31 -7.32
N ALA A 107 3.18 -15.16 -6.53
CA ALA A 107 1.81 -15.35 -7.01
C ALA A 107 1.40 -14.30 -8.06
N GLN A 108 1.82 -13.04 -7.90
CA GLN A 108 1.55 -12.00 -8.90
C GLN A 108 2.38 -12.20 -10.17
N THR A 109 3.62 -12.66 -10.03
CA THR A 109 4.48 -13.00 -11.19
C THR A 109 3.86 -14.14 -11.99
N GLU A 110 3.32 -15.16 -11.32
CA GLU A 110 2.62 -16.24 -12.00
C GLU A 110 1.36 -15.75 -12.71
N ALA A 111 0.56 -14.90 -12.05
CA ALA A 111 -0.62 -14.30 -12.69
C ALA A 111 -0.27 -13.48 -13.93
N VAL A 112 0.87 -12.79 -13.94
CA VAL A 112 1.39 -12.10 -15.14
C VAL A 112 1.74 -13.09 -16.23
N ASN A 113 2.43 -14.18 -15.91
CA ASN A 113 2.82 -15.20 -16.89
C ASN A 113 1.58 -15.86 -17.50
N GLU A 114 0.62 -16.29 -16.68
CA GLU A 114 -0.65 -16.87 -17.11
C GLU A 114 -1.42 -15.90 -18.03
N PHE A 115 -1.48 -14.62 -17.65
CA PHE A 115 -2.13 -13.60 -18.45
C PHE A 115 -1.46 -13.42 -19.81
N LEU A 116 -0.12 -13.32 -19.85
CA LEU A 116 0.62 -13.16 -21.10
C LEU A 116 0.45 -14.37 -22.02
N VAL A 117 0.54 -15.60 -21.49
CA VAL A 117 0.29 -16.83 -22.25
C VAL A 117 -1.13 -16.86 -22.81
N SER A 118 -2.12 -16.40 -22.05
CA SER A 118 -3.52 -16.33 -22.51
C SER A 118 -3.72 -15.37 -23.68
N LYS A 119 -2.86 -14.35 -23.82
CA LYS A 119 -2.88 -13.40 -24.95
C LYS A 119 -2.07 -13.90 -26.13
N ASN A 120 -0.87 -14.42 -25.87
CA ASN A 120 -0.02 -15.03 -26.88
C ASN A 120 0.98 -16.00 -26.21
N SER A 121 0.91 -17.29 -26.60
CA SER A 121 1.77 -18.34 -26.05
C SER A 121 3.26 -18.16 -26.35
N THR A 122 3.65 -17.37 -27.35
CA THR A 122 5.07 -17.09 -27.65
C THR A 122 5.66 -15.96 -26.82
N PHE A 123 4.82 -15.17 -26.14
CA PHE A 123 5.24 -13.93 -25.47
C PHE A 123 6.22 -14.16 -24.32
N ILE A 124 6.13 -15.30 -23.64
CA ILE A 124 7.03 -15.64 -22.54
C ILE A 124 8.48 -15.78 -23.01
N ALA A 125 8.71 -16.39 -24.17
CA ALA A 125 10.06 -16.55 -24.72
C ALA A 125 10.70 -15.20 -25.10
N GLU A 126 9.89 -14.30 -25.68
CA GLU A 126 10.32 -12.93 -26.00
C GLU A 126 10.56 -12.10 -24.75
N LEU A 127 9.72 -12.25 -23.72
CA LEU A 127 9.87 -11.58 -22.42
C LEU A 127 11.17 -11.97 -21.72
N ILE A 128 11.49 -13.27 -21.69
CA ILE A 128 12.76 -13.77 -21.13
C ILE A 128 13.95 -13.14 -21.87
N THR A 129 13.85 -13.03 -23.19
CA THR A 129 14.89 -12.40 -24.02
C THR A 129 15.01 -10.90 -23.73
N PHE A 130 13.90 -10.21 -23.49
CA PHE A 130 13.88 -8.79 -23.14
C PHE A 130 14.49 -8.53 -21.76
N GLN A 131 14.18 -9.35 -20.76
CA GLN A 131 14.66 -9.19 -19.38
C GLN A 131 16.11 -9.65 -19.16
N ALA A 132 16.68 -10.42 -20.09
CA ALA A 132 18.08 -10.86 -20.04
C ALA A 132 19.08 -9.80 -20.56
N LYS A 133 18.59 -8.65 -21.04
CA LYS A 133 19.38 -7.50 -21.49
C LYS A 133 19.46 -6.43 -20.42
#